data_AF-A0A1A8VDT2-F1
#
_entry.id   AF-A0A1A8VDT2-F1
#
_cell.length_a   1.000
_cell.length_b   1.000
_cell.length_c   1.000
_cell.angle_alpha   90.00
_cell.angle_beta   90.00
_cell.angle_gamma   90.00
#
_symmetry.space_group_name_H-M   'P 1'
#
loop_
_entity.id
_entity.type
_entity.pdbx_description
1 polymer ?
#
loop_
_entity_poly.entity_id
_entity_poly.type
_entity_poly.pdbx_seq_one_letter_code
_entity_poly.pdbx_strand_id
1 'polypeptide(L)'
;SMDGNAAAAMRDKKMRARLKLPNIRDCQHMKATVDSTFQSMCIKQPIGKRLFQQFLDSNAAHKSAAELWKDIEDYNTCLEQDRLQKARKMVNTYYESSSKTFCSFLEEKAVIRVKEDLKNVRE
;
A
#
# COMPACT_ATOMS: atom_id res chain seq x y z
N SER A 1 16.61 -12.40 -18.34
CA SER A 1 16.79 -10.93 -18.38
C SER A 1 16.09 -10.44 -19.63
N MET A 2 15.00 -9.69 -19.53
CA MET A 2 14.37 -9.08 -20.70
C MET A 2 14.80 -7.62 -20.74
N ASP A 3 15.53 -7.23 -21.78
CA ASP A 3 16.09 -5.90 -21.95
C ASP A 3 14.98 -4.84 -21.95
N GLY A 4 14.94 -3.99 -20.91
CA GLY A 4 13.96 -2.91 -20.78
C GLY A 4 13.97 -1.90 -21.93
N ASN A 5 15.04 -1.88 -22.72
CA ASN A 5 15.20 -0.98 -23.87
C ASN A 5 14.31 -1.38 -25.06
N ALA A 6 14.05 -2.68 -25.27
CA ALA A 6 13.15 -3.17 -26.33
C ALA A 6 11.67 -2.87 -26.00
N ALA A 7 11.30 -2.91 -24.72
CA ALA A 7 9.94 -2.55 -24.27
C ALA A 7 9.65 -1.04 -24.39
N ALA A 8 10.66 -0.18 -24.29
CA ALA A 8 10.52 1.27 -24.51
C ALA A 8 10.26 1.59 -26.00
N ALA A 9 10.91 0.88 -26.92
CA ALA A 9 10.67 1.01 -28.37
C ALA A 9 9.24 0.60 -28.78
N MET A 10 8.61 -0.32 -28.04
CA MET A 10 7.23 -0.76 -28.28
C MET A 10 6.15 0.20 -27.74
N ARG A 11 6.52 1.17 -26.87
CA ARG A 11 5.62 2.21 -26.35
C ARG A 11 5.73 3.48 -27.19
N ASP A 12 5.35 3.38 -28.45
CA ASP A 12 5.39 4.52 -29.37
C ASP A 12 4.33 5.60 -29.03
N LYS A 13 4.44 6.76 -29.70
CA LYS A 13 3.51 7.89 -29.53
C LYS A 13 2.06 7.49 -29.87
N LYS A 14 1.87 6.51 -30.76
CA LYS A 14 0.57 6.02 -31.21
C LYS A 14 -0.11 5.19 -30.13
N MET A 15 0.62 4.33 -29.42
CA MET A 15 0.11 3.58 -28.26
C MET A 15 -0.35 4.54 -27.16
N ARG A 16 0.47 5.54 -26.80
CA ARG A 16 0.08 6.55 -25.80
C ARG A 16 -1.16 7.35 -26.20
N ALA A 17 -1.29 7.69 -27.48
CA ALA A 17 -2.46 8.41 -27.99
C ALA A 17 -3.77 7.60 -27.87
N ARG A 18 -3.69 6.26 -27.88
CA ARG A 18 -4.83 5.35 -27.71
C ARG A 18 -5.21 5.12 -26.24
N LEU A 19 -4.25 5.25 -25.32
CA LEU A 19 -4.45 5.03 -23.88
C LEU A 19 -4.85 6.32 -23.15
N LYS A 20 -5.81 7.07 -23.72
CA LYS A 20 -6.39 8.23 -23.05
C LYS A 20 -7.59 7.78 -22.22
N LEU A 21 -7.66 8.29 -20.99
CA LEU A 21 -8.85 8.08 -20.16
C LEU A 21 -10.05 8.79 -20.81
N PRO A 22 -11.23 8.15 -20.88
CA PRO A 22 -12.45 8.79 -21.36
C PRO A 22 -12.88 9.92 -20.43
N ASN A 23 -13.83 10.76 -20.87
CA ASN A 23 -14.39 11.78 -19.99
C ASN A 23 -15.17 11.11 -18.86
N ILE A 24 -15.18 11.70 -17.66
CA ILE A 24 -15.91 11.13 -16.52
C ILE A 24 -17.42 10.96 -16.77
N ARG A 25 -18.00 11.76 -17.68
CA ARG A 25 -19.40 11.62 -18.10
C ARG A 25 -19.66 10.31 -18.84
N ASP A 26 -18.68 9.84 -19.61
CA ASP A 26 -18.78 8.58 -20.37
C ASP A 26 -18.70 7.36 -19.44
N CYS A 27 -18.13 7.52 -18.23
CA CYS A 27 -17.99 6.47 -17.24
C CYS A 27 -19.21 6.28 -16.32
N GLN A 28 -20.30 7.04 -16.49
CA GLN A 28 -21.42 7.03 -15.54
C GLN A 28 -22.04 5.64 -15.34
N HIS A 29 -22.20 4.88 -16.43
CA HIS A 29 -22.75 3.53 -16.36
C HIS A 29 -21.89 2.58 -15.50
N MET A 30 -20.58 2.84 -15.43
CA MET A 30 -19.65 1.96 -14.71
C MET A 30 -19.92 1.93 -13.22
N LYS A 31 -20.52 2.98 -12.65
CA LYS A 31 -20.91 3.02 -11.23
C LYS A 31 -21.90 1.90 -10.86
N ALA A 32 -22.70 1.43 -11.82
CA ALA A 32 -23.67 0.36 -11.60
C ALA A 32 -23.13 -1.03 -11.97
N THR A 33 -22.07 -1.13 -12.77
CA THR A 33 -21.57 -2.41 -13.31
C THR A 33 -20.28 -2.88 -12.66
N VAL A 34 -19.51 -1.98 -12.05
CA VAL A 34 -18.26 -2.32 -11.38
C VAL A 34 -18.57 -2.84 -9.98
N ASP A 35 -17.94 -3.95 -9.61
CA ASP A 35 -17.90 -4.44 -8.24
C ASP A 35 -17.20 -3.43 -7.33
N SER A 36 -17.99 -2.75 -6.49
CA SER A 36 -17.56 -1.71 -5.58
C SER A 36 -17.18 -2.22 -4.19
N THR A 37 -17.12 -3.55 -3.99
CA THR A 37 -16.65 -4.10 -2.72
C THR A 37 -15.19 -3.70 -2.47
N PHE A 38 -14.87 -3.38 -1.22
CA PHE A 38 -13.52 -2.97 -0.81
C PHE A 38 -12.45 -3.98 -1.23
N GLN A 39 -12.72 -5.27 -1.04
CA GLN A 39 -11.81 -6.36 -1.40
C GLN A 39 -11.51 -6.39 -2.90
N SER A 40 -12.52 -6.17 -3.74
CA SER A 40 -12.34 -6.14 -5.19
C SER A 40 -11.59 -4.89 -5.62
N MET A 41 -12.11 -3.72 -5.26
CA MET A 41 -11.66 -2.42 -5.79
C MET A 41 -10.35 -1.95 -5.16
N CYS A 42 -10.15 -2.12 -3.86
CA CYS A 42 -9.04 -1.52 -3.12
C CYS A 42 -7.90 -2.51 -2.81
N ILE A 43 -8.13 -3.81 -2.95
CA ILE A 43 -7.12 -4.84 -2.60
C ILE A 43 -6.71 -5.66 -3.82
N LYS A 44 -7.66 -6.33 -4.49
CA LYS A 44 -7.36 -7.27 -5.59
C LYS A 44 -7.00 -6.57 -6.90
N GLN A 45 -7.65 -5.46 -7.23
CA GLN A 45 -7.38 -4.72 -8.46
C GLN A 45 -6.16 -3.79 -8.28
N PRO A 46 -5.04 -3.99 -9.01
CA PRO A 46 -3.81 -3.23 -8.75
C PRO A 46 -3.95 -1.71 -8.95
N ILE A 47 -4.69 -1.30 -9.99
CA ILE A 47 -4.94 0.13 -10.25
C ILE A 47 -5.84 0.72 -9.16
N GLY A 48 -6.91 0.02 -8.78
CA GLY A 48 -7.82 0.48 -7.73
C GLY A 48 -7.14 0.57 -6.37
N LYS A 49 -6.33 -0.43 -5.99
CA LYS A 49 -5.45 -0.41 -4.82
C LYS A 49 -4.52 0.82 -4.83
N ARG A 50 -3.86 1.09 -5.96
CA ARG A 50 -2.95 2.24 -6.09
C ARG A 50 -3.68 3.57 -5.92
N LEU A 51 -4.85 3.74 -6.55
CA LEU A 51 -5.67 4.95 -6.40
C LEU A 51 -6.18 5.11 -4.98
N PHE A 52 -6.56 4.02 -4.31
CA PHE A 52 -6.99 4.05 -2.92
C PHE A 52 -5.84 4.46 -1.97
N GLN A 53 -4.64 3.92 -2.17
CA GLN A 53 -3.46 4.36 -1.41
C GLN A 53 -3.17 5.86 -1.61
N GLN A 54 -3.28 6.38 -2.85
CA GLN A 54 -3.13 7.81 -3.11
C GLN A 54 -4.19 8.66 -2.39
N PHE A 55 -5.44 8.17 -2.35
CA PHE A 55 -6.51 8.80 -1.57
C PHE A 55 -6.14 8.86 -0.08
N LEU A 56 -5.71 7.73 0.51
CA LEU A 56 -5.31 7.69 1.92
C LEU A 56 -4.13 8.63 2.22
N ASP A 57 -3.13 8.69 1.33
CA ASP A 57 -1.95 9.55 1.47
C ASP A 57 -2.32 11.05 1.45
N SER A 58 -3.36 11.41 0.70
CA SER A 58 -3.83 12.80 0.59
C SER A 58 -4.63 13.29 1.79
N ASN A 59 -5.07 12.40 2.68
CA ASN A 59 -5.87 12.73 3.85
C ASN A 59 -5.07 12.49 5.15
N ALA A 60 -4.83 13.56 5.92
CA ALA A 60 -4.07 13.48 7.16
C ALA A 60 -4.63 12.45 8.16
N ALA A 61 -5.95 12.23 8.18
CA ALA A 61 -6.59 11.26 9.08
C ALA A 61 -6.27 9.79 8.72
N HIS A 62 -5.83 9.51 7.50
CA HIS A 62 -5.56 8.15 7.00
C HIS A 62 -4.10 7.89 6.71
N LYS A 63 -3.26 8.93 6.77
CA LYS A 63 -1.85 8.88 6.42
C LYS A 63 -1.08 7.81 7.19
N SER A 64 -1.25 7.72 8.51
CA SER A 64 -0.56 6.69 9.31
C SER A 64 -0.98 5.27 8.96
N ALA A 65 -2.24 5.04 8.58
CA ALA A 65 -2.71 3.74 8.10
C ALA A 65 -2.12 3.40 6.72
N ALA A 66 -1.99 4.38 5.83
CA ALA A 66 -1.38 4.21 4.52
C ALA A 66 0.12 3.87 4.63
N GLU A 67 0.84 4.61 5.48
CA GLU A 67 2.27 4.40 5.76
C GLU A 67 2.51 3.03 6.40
N LEU A 68 1.72 2.64 7.41
CA LEU A 68 1.79 1.31 8.01
C LEU A 68 1.55 0.21 6.97
N TRP A 69 0.51 0.33 6.14
CA TRP A 69 0.22 -0.66 5.11
C TRP A 69 1.39 -0.82 4.13
N LYS A 70 1.96 0.28 3.65
CA LYS A 70 3.12 0.24 2.76
C LYS A 70 4.33 -0.42 3.43
N ASP A 71 4.62 -0.08 4.68
CA ASP A 71 5.75 -0.67 5.41
C ASP A 71 5.55 -2.17 5.69
N ILE A 72 4.30 -2.64 5.90
CA ILE A 72 3.97 -4.07 5.97
C ILE A 72 4.27 -4.77 4.65
N GLU A 73 3.85 -4.20 3.52
CA GLU A 73 4.13 -4.78 2.20
C GLU A 73 5.63 -4.86 1.94
N ASP A 74 6.34 -3.77 2.22
CA ASP A 74 7.78 -3.73 2.05
C ASP A 74 8.51 -4.65 3.05
N TYR A 75 7.95 -4.95 4.24
CA TYR A 75 8.49 -5.91 5.19
C TYR A 75 8.32 -7.35 4.69
N ASN A 76 7.17 -7.67 4.11
CA ASN A 76 6.90 -9.02 3.58
C ASN A 76 7.82 -9.38 2.41
N THR A 77 8.31 -8.39 1.67
CA THR A 77 9.19 -8.59 0.51
C THR A 77 10.66 -8.28 0.76
N CYS A 78 11.05 -7.81 1.95
CA CYS A 78 12.46 -7.51 2.21
C CYS A 78 13.29 -8.77 2.46
N LEU A 79 14.60 -8.62 2.30
CA LEU A 79 15.57 -9.67 2.60
C LEU A 79 15.52 -10.00 4.10
N GLU A 80 15.80 -11.26 4.42
CA GLU A 80 15.72 -11.76 5.80
C GLU A 80 16.62 -10.97 6.77
N GLN A 81 17.84 -10.65 6.34
CA GLN A 81 18.79 -9.82 7.08
C GLN A 81 18.25 -8.43 7.45
N ASP A 82 17.32 -7.87 6.66
CA ASP A 82 16.76 -6.53 6.88
C ASP A 82 15.48 -6.57 7.73
N ARG A 83 14.86 -7.75 7.90
CA ARG A 83 13.54 -7.90 8.55
C ARG A 83 13.57 -7.40 9.99
N LEU A 84 14.57 -7.78 10.79
CA LEU A 84 14.63 -7.38 12.20
C LEU A 84 14.73 -5.85 12.36
N GLN A 85 15.61 -5.20 11.59
CA GLN A 85 15.73 -3.74 11.61
C GLN A 85 14.42 -3.06 11.21
N LYS A 86 13.76 -3.59 10.18
CA LYS A 86 12.49 -3.05 9.70
C LYS A 86 11.34 -3.25 10.69
N ALA A 87 11.26 -4.40 11.34
CA ALA A 87 10.30 -4.66 12.41
C ALA A 87 10.51 -3.69 13.59
N ARG A 88 11.75 -3.48 14.04
CA ARG A 88 12.09 -2.49 15.08
C ARG A 88 11.63 -1.09 14.70
N LYS A 89 11.88 -0.66 13.45
CA LYS A 89 11.42 0.63 12.94
C LYS A 89 9.89 0.72 12.96
N MET A 90 9.20 -0.28 12.43
CA MET A 90 7.73 -0.29 12.38
C MET A 90 7.11 -0.23 13.77
N VAL A 91 7.62 -1.00 14.74
CA VAL A 91 7.15 -0.96 16.14
C VAL A 91 7.26 0.44 16.74
N ASN A 92 8.41 1.10 16.59
CA ASN A 92 8.62 2.44 17.12
C ASN A 92 7.76 3.51 16.42
N THR A 93 7.46 3.33 15.13
CA THR A 93 6.67 4.28 14.35
C THR A 93 5.17 4.12 14.61
N TYR A 94 4.62 2.93 14.47
CA TYR A 94 3.15 2.74 14.40
C TYR A 94 2.52 2.14 15.65
N TYR A 95 3.31 1.44 16.47
CA TYR A 95 2.80 0.66 17.61
C TYR A 95 3.13 1.29 18.96
N GLU A 96 3.99 2.29 18.99
CA GLU A 96 4.34 3.02 20.21
C GLU A 96 3.38 4.20 20.43
N SER A 97 2.75 4.23 21.60
CA SER A 97 1.74 5.23 21.97
C SER A 97 2.29 6.66 22.03
N SER A 98 3.60 6.80 22.28
CA SER A 98 4.30 8.09 22.26
C SER A 98 4.67 8.57 20.85
N SER A 99 4.52 7.73 19.83
CA SER A 99 4.79 8.11 18.44
C SER A 99 3.70 9.02 17.88
N LYS A 100 4.13 10.01 17.08
CA LYS A 100 3.21 10.89 16.33
C LYS A 100 2.39 10.14 15.26
N THR A 101 2.84 8.97 14.86
CA THR A 101 2.20 8.12 13.84
C THR A 101 1.59 6.85 14.45
N PHE A 102 1.37 6.86 15.77
CA PHE A 102 0.70 5.78 16.47
C PHE A 102 -0.65 5.45 15.85
N CYS A 103 -0.82 4.19 15.46
CA CYS A 103 -2.04 3.69 14.85
C CYS A 103 -3.03 3.28 15.94
N SER A 104 -3.69 4.26 16.55
CA SER A 104 -4.66 4.05 17.64
C SER A 104 -5.91 3.25 17.27
N PHE A 105 -6.13 3.01 15.97
CA PHE A 105 -7.21 2.14 15.48
C PHE A 105 -6.90 0.64 15.60
N LEU A 106 -5.66 0.26 15.93
CA LEU A 106 -5.27 -1.14 16.12
C LEU A 106 -5.73 -1.66 17.48
N GLU A 107 -6.11 -2.94 17.53
CA GLU A 107 -6.47 -3.59 18.78
C GLU A 107 -5.25 -3.73 19.70
N GLU A 108 -5.39 -3.32 20.96
CA GLU A 108 -4.32 -3.34 21.96
C GLU A 108 -3.67 -4.73 22.10
N LYS A 109 -4.46 -5.80 22.08
CA LYS A 109 -3.97 -7.19 22.16
C LYS A 109 -3.04 -7.54 20.98
N ALA A 110 -3.36 -7.08 19.78
CA ALA A 110 -2.51 -7.29 18.61
C ALA A 110 -1.20 -6.49 18.73
N VAL A 111 -1.27 -5.24 19.21
CA VAL A 111 -0.10 -4.39 19.46
C VAL A 111 0.84 -5.02 20.48
N ILE A 112 0.31 -5.54 21.60
CA ILE A 112 1.10 -6.22 22.65
C ILE A 112 1.82 -7.43 22.06
N ARG A 113 1.10 -8.29 21.34
CA ARG A 113 1.69 -9.48 20.70
C ARG A 113 2.85 -9.12 19.77
N VAL A 114 2.68 -8.12 18.89
CA VAL A 114 3.76 -7.67 17.99
C VAL A 114 5.00 -7.21 18.77
N LYS A 115 4.81 -6.47 19.87
CA LYS A 115 5.92 -6.01 20.72
C LYS A 115 6.61 -7.15 21.45
N GLU A 116 5.87 -8.16 21.90
CA GLU A 116 6.41 -9.36 22.56
C GLU A 116 7.19 -10.22 21.57
N ASP A 117 6.61 -10.49 20.40
CA ASP A 117 7.25 -11.28 19.34
C ASP A 117 8.59 -10.65 18.94
N LEU A 118 8.65 -9.32 18.78
CA LEU A 118 9.88 -8.60 18.47
C LEU A 118 10.97 -8.76 19.55
N LYS A 119 10.60 -8.75 20.84
CA LYS A 119 11.55 -8.95 21.95
C LYS A 119 12.09 -10.38 22.00
N ASN A 120 11.30 -11.34 21.55
CA ASN A 120 11.64 -12.76 21.57
C ASN A 120 12.46 -13.22 20.37
N VAL A 121 12.64 -12.36 19.35
CA VAL A 121 13.61 -12.62 18.27
C VAL A 121 15.01 -12.58 18.88
N ARG A 122 15.58 -13.76 19.10
CA ARG A 122 17.00 -13.91 19.47
C ARG A 122 17.86 -13.38 18.31
N GLU A 123 18.84 -12.55 18.64
CA GLU A 123 19.88 -12.12 17.68
C GLU A 123 20.71 -13.31 17.18
#